data_AF-A0A953ZYQ1-F1
#
_entry.id   AF-A0A953ZYQ1-F1
#
_cell.length_a   1.000
_cell.length_b   1.000
_cell.length_c   1.000
_cell.angle_alpha   90.00
_cell.angle_beta   90.00
_cell.angle_gamma   90.00
#
_symmetry.space_group_name_H-M   'P 1'
#
loop_
_entity.id
_entity.type
_entity.pdbx_description
1 polymer ?
#
loop_
_entity_poly.entity_id
_entity_poly.type
_entity_poly.pdbx_seq_one_letter_code
_entity_poly.pdbx_strand_id
1 'polypeptide(L)'
;MARGGSLARSTAYLRLTHSLGESNALQTAVARFVPRGGERELIVDLVAAVHYADAGYYAALNRLLDRYDAVLYELVAPLGTRPVGGGAGADNPLTLVQRVAQSLLGLQSQLERVDYTRSKFVHADLSPAQLWEGVRARGDDQVTLLLGIAADVLRESNRAAGRATTANASQQRDLDLFEAFTRPGGRTELKRAIAGELVLHGTRLMPTLERLLIVDRNRAAMRELRAQIAAGKRRIAIFYGAGHMADFERRLRRELGLRRTKVEWLTAWDLRPSDESPLEGMLQAVAGELLRPAVPPPASPIPPRLPRRRVYAP
;
A
#
# COMPACT_ATOMS: atom_id res chain seq x y z
N MET A 1 -42.42 5.00 10.17
CA MET A 1 -41.34 5.78 9.50
C MET A 1 -40.01 5.08 9.74
N ALA A 2 -39.60 4.20 8.83
CA ALA A 2 -38.31 3.51 8.90
C ALA A 2 -37.30 4.26 8.02
N ARG A 3 -36.25 4.82 8.62
CA ARG A 3 -35.14 5.41 7.87
C ARG A 3 -34.25 4.29 7.35
N GLY A 4 -34.15 4.17 6.04
CA GLY A 4 -33.28 3.23 5.34
C GLY A 4 -31.81 3.51 5.64
N GLY A 5 -31.13 2.51 6.20
CA GLY A 5 -29.68 2.46 6.23
C GLY A 5 -29.19 1.75 4.98
N SER A 6 -28.71 2.51 4.00
CA SER A 6 -27.87 1.95 2.94
C SER A 6 -26.62 1.34 3.59
N LEU A 7 -26.50 0.02 3.50
CA LEU A 7 -25.36 -0.74 3.99
C LEU A 7 -24.12 -0.35 3.18
N ALA A 8 -23.36 0.62 3.67
CA ALA A 8 -22.03 0.92 3.17
C ALA A 8 -21.16 -0.35 3.32
N ARG A 9 -20.87 -1.01 2.21
CA ARG A 9 -19.87 -2.10 2.18
C ARG A 9 -18.52 -1.46 2.49
N SER A 10 -17.99 -1.75 3.68
CA SER A 10 -16.74 -1.24 4.23
C SER A 10 -15.91 -2.43 4.69
N THR A 11 -14.61 -2.45 4.39
CA THR A 11 -13.70 -3.26 5.20
C THR A 11 -13.39 -2.47 6.49
N ALA A 12 -12.82 -3.11 7.52
CA ALA A 12 -12.50 -2.40 8.76
C ALA A 12 -11.42 -1.31 8.59
N TYR A 13 -10.69 -1.30 7.47
CA TYR A 13 -9.50 -0.46 7.25
C TYR A 13 -9.47 0.33 5.94
N LEU A 14 -10.44 0.08 5.05
CA LEU A 14 -10.65 0.79 3.80
C LEU A 14 -12.16 0.94 3.57
N ARG A 15 -12.61 2.17 3.29
CA ARG A 15 -14.04 2.47 3.08
C ARG A 15 -14.27 3.49 1.99
N LEU A 16 -15.44 3.41 1.37
CA LEU A 16 -16.03 4.48 0.59
C LEU A 16 -16.98 5.30 1.45
N THR A 17 -16.84 6.62 1.40
CA THR A 17 -17.86 7.55 1.91
C THR A 17 -18.74 8.01 0.76
N HIS A 18 -19.99 8.33 1.09
CA HIS A 18 -20.97 8.77 0.12
C HIS A 18 -21.56 10.13 0.54
N SER A 19 -21.86 10.98 -0.44
CA SER A 19 -22.62 12.21 -0.27
C SER A 19 -23.61 12.34 -1.43
N LEU A 20 -24.85 12.73 -1.14
CA LEU A 20 -25.93 12.86 -2.14
C LEU A 20 -26.12 11.63 -3.04
N GLY A 21 -25.87 10.42 -2.50
CA GLY A 21 -26.01 9.17 -3.24
C GLY A 21 -24.80 8.75 -4.08
N GLU A 22 -23.74 9.58 -4.15
CA GLU A 22 -22.50 9.27 -4.87
C GLU A 22 -21.32 9.04 -3.93
N SER A 23 -20.41 8.15 -4.31
CA SER A 23 -19.12 7.99 -3.63
C SER A 23 -18.31 9.28 -3.73
N ASN A 24 -17.91 9.86 -2.59
CA ASN A 24 -17.20 11.13 -2.53
C ASN A 24 -15.77 11.03 -1.97
N ALA A 25 -15.40 9.92 -1.31
CA ALA A 25 -14.00 9.65 -0.97
C ALA A 25 -13.72 8.16 -0.75
N LEU A 26 -12.51 7.73 -1.09
CA LEU A 26 -11.90 6.49 -0.61
C LEU A 26 -11.01 6.82 0.59
N GLN A 27 -11.22 6.17 1.72
CA GLN A 27 -10.50 6.47 2.96
C GLN A 27 -9.82 5.24 3.55
N THR A 28 -8.61 5.42 4.08
CA THR A 28 -7.89 4.41 4.87
C THR A 28 -7.96 4.72 6.36
N ALA A 29 -7.92 3.67 7.19
CA ALA A 29 -8.00 3.81 8.64
C ALA A 29 -6.63 3.96 9.31
N VAL A 30 -6.60 4.75 10.38
CA VAL A 30 -5.56 4.79 11.39
C VAL A 30 -6.18 4.29 12.69
N ALA A 31 -5.91 3.04 13.05
CA ALA A 31 -6.54 2.40 14.21
C ALA A 31 -5.58 2.30 15.40
N ARG A 32 -5.97 2.88 16.53
CA ARG A 32 -5.16 2.91 17.75
C ARG A 32 -5.39 1.72 18.65
N PHE A 33 -4.29 1.07 19.05
CA PHE A 33 -4.27 -0.03 20.00
C PHE A 33 -3.48 0.33 21.25
N VAL A 34 -4.06 0.00 22.41
CA VAL A 34 -3.43 0.21 23.72
C VAL A 34 -3.58 -1.04 24.60
N PRO A 35 -2.70 -1.25 25.59
CA PRO A 35 -2.81 -2.34 26.56
C PRO A 35 -4.14 -2.32 27.33
N ARG A 36 -4.73 -3.50 27.56
CA ARG A 36 -6.01 -3.62 28.27
C ARG A 36 -5.98 -3.12 29.72
N GLY A 37 -4.85 -3.30 30.41
CA GLY A 37 -4.67 -2.95 31.82
C GLY A 37 -4.29 -1.50 32.10
N GLY A 38 -4.06 -0.65 31.08
CA GLY A 38 -3.68 0.76 31.28
C GLY A 38 -2.27 1.01 31.86
N GLU A 39 -1.61 -0.02 32.42
CA GLU A 39 -0.30 0.06 33.10
C GLU A 39 0.90 0.35 32.20
N ARG A 40 0.73 0.34 30.88
CA ARG A 40 1.82 0.61 29.93
C ARG A 40 1.40 1.75 29.01
N GLU A 41 2.19 2.81 29.00
CA GLU A 41 2.15 3.92 28.05
C GLU A 41 2.60 3.46 26.64
N LEU A 42 2.01 2.38 26.12
CA LEU A 42 2.27 1.82 24.80
C LEU A 42 1.09 2.17 23.89
N ILE A 43 1.40 2.80 22.76
CA ILE A 43 0.48 3.09 21.68
C ILE A 43 1.03 2.41 20.42
N VAL A 44 0.24 1.50 19.87
CA VAL A 44 0.50 0.92 18.55
C VAL A 44 -0.63 1.35 17.62
N ASP A 45 -0.31 2.15 16.62
CA ASP A 45 -1.30 2.56 15.61
C ASP A 45 -1.09 1.74 14.34
N LEU A 46 -2.15 1.06 13.88
CA LEU A 46 -2.20 0.45 12.55
C LEU A 46 -2.52 1.55 11.54
N VAL A 47 -1.54 1.96 10.75
CA VAL A 47 -1.67 3.00 9.72
C VAL A 47 -1.89 2.32 8.38
N ALA A 48 -3.15 2.16 7.98
CA ALA A 48 -3.51 1.54 6.71
C ALA A 48 -3.19 2.46 5.53
N ALA A 49 -2.60 1.90 4.49
CA ALA A 49 -2.24 2.62 3.28
C ALA A 49 -2.82 1.98 2.01
N VAL A 50 -2.92 2.80 0.96
CA VAL A 50 -3.02 2.35 -0.43
C VAL A 50 -1.76 2.80 -1.18
N HIS A 51 -1.30 1.98 -2.12
CA HIS A 51 -0.05 2.25 -2.84
C HIS A 51 -0.14 3.40 -3.83
N TYR A 52 -1.34 3.76 -4.27
CA TYR A 52 -1.62 4.90 -5.13
C TYR A 52 -2.72 5.76 -4.52
N ALA A 53 -2.48 7.07 -4.39
CA ALA A 53 -3.41 8.02 -3.77
C ALA A 53 -3.14 9.45 -4.26
N ASP A 54 -4.03 10.38 -3.87
CA ASP A 54 -3.84 11.79 -4.14
C ASP A 54 -2.62 12.35 -3.39
N ALA A 55 -1.97 13.37 -3.93
CA ALA A 55 -0.78 14.00 -3.33
C ALA A 55 -1.00 14.43 -1.87
N GLY A 56 -2.18 15.00 -1.58
CA GLY A 56 -2.55 15.48 -0.25
C GLY A 56 -2.60 14.38 0.80
N TYR A 57 -2.92 13.14 0.39
CA TYR A 57 -2.93 11.99 1.28
C TYR A 57 -1.53 11.66 1.80
N TYR A 58 -0.53 11.59 0.92
CA TYR A 58 0.85 11.30 1.34
C TYR A 58 1.45 12.44 2.15
N ALA A 59 1.08 13.69 1.87
CA ALA A 59 1.46 14.83 2.71
C ALA A 59 0.88 14.69 4.13
N ALA A 60 -0.38 14.25 4.26
CA ALA A 60 -0.99 13.97 5.55
C ALA A 60 -0.35 12.77 6.27
N LEU A 61 -0.02 11.71 5.53
CA LEU A 61 0.70 10.55 6.06
C LEU A 61 2.08 10.93 6.60
N ASN A 62 2.89 11.71 5.87
CA ASN A 62 4.21 12.13 6.36
C ASN A 62 4.10 12.89 7.68
N ARG A 63 3.15 13.84 7.79
CA ARG A 63 2.88 14.56 9.06
C ARG A 63 2.40 13.64 10.18
N LEU A 64 1.59 12.65 9.86
CA LEU A 64 1.10 11.65 10.82
C LEU A 64 2.26 10.78 11.33
N LEU A 65 3.04 10.20 10.41
CA LEU A 65 4.14 9.27 10.68
C LEU A 65 5.28 9.93 11.47
N ASP A 66 5.38 11.26 11.39
CA ASP A 66 6.38 12.01 12.16
C ASP A 66 6.20 11.96 13.67
N ARG A 67 4.99 11.67 14.13
CA ARG A 67 4.61 11.70 15.55
C ARG A 67 4.96 10.42 16.32
N TYR A 68 5.59 9.45 15.66
CA TYR A 68 5.93 8.15 16.24
C TYR A 68 7.42 8.02 16.51
N ASP A 69 7.76 7.23 17.52
CA ASP A 69 9.14 6.92 17.90
C ASP A 69 9.77 5.90 16.93
N ALA A 70 8.92 5.07 16.31
CA ALA A 70 9.26 4.08 15.29
C ALA A 70 8.09 3.88 14.32
N VAL A 71 8.40 3.74 13.04
CA VAL A 71 7.47 3.44 11.95
C VAL A 71 7.93 2.15 11.28
N LEU A 72 7.21 1.07 11.54
CA LEU A 72 7.44 -0.23 10.91
C LEU A 72 6.81 -0.23 9.54
N TYR A 73 7.61 -0.40 8.48
CA TYR A 73 7.10 -0.30 7.11
C TYR A 73 7.29 -1.56 6.27
N GLU A 74 6.35 -1.71 5.35
CA GLU A 74 6.28 -2.75 4.33
C GLU A 74 7.25 -2.50 3.17
N LEU A 75 8.10 -3.47 2.84
CA LEU A 75 8.88 -3.52 1.60
C LEU A 75 9.58 -4.87 1.46
N VAL A 76 9.24 -5.70 0.46
CA VAL A 76 10.07 -6.89 0.17
C VAL A 76 11.32 -6.44 -0.58
N ALA A 77 12.43 -6.33 0.13
CA ALA A 77 13.73 -5.93 -0.42
C ALA A 77 14.87 -6.52 0.43
N PRO A 78 16.10 -6.58 -0.09
CA PRO A 78 17.27 -6.93 0.74
C PRO A 78 17.31 -6.11 2.03
N LEU A 79 17.71 -6.72 3.14
CA LEU A 79 17.75 -6.05 4.44
C LEU A 79 18.62 -4.78 4.38
N GLY A 80 18.15 -3.69 4.97
CA GLY A 80 18.82 -2.39 4.92
C GLY A 80 18.51 -1.57 3.66
N THR A 81 17.77 -2.12 2.69
CA THR A 81 17.30 -1.33 1.54
C THR A 81 16.25 -0.32 1.99
N ARG A 82 16.47 0.95 1.64
CA ARG A 82 15.50 2.02 1.80
C ARG A 82 14.97 2.43 0.42
N PRO A 83 13.64 2.57 0.25
CA PRO A 83 13.10 3.17 -0.96
C PRO A 83 13.68 4.58 -1.12
N VAL A 84 14.32 4.82 -2.26
CA VAL A 84 14.69 6.16 -2.69
C VAL A 84 13.66 6.57 -3.73
N GLY A 85 12.88 7.62 -3.43
CA GLY A 85 11.85 8.10 -4.34
C GLY A 85 12.43 8.39 -5.73
N GLY A 86 11.81 7.84 -6.77
CA GLY A 86 12.21 8.04 -8.17
C GLY A 86 13.32 7.11 -8.71
N GLY A 87 13.73 6.07 -7.96
CA GLY A 87 14.89 5.23 -8.29
C GLY A 87 14.65 3.97 -9.14
N ALA A 88 13.53 3.81 -9.84
CA ALA A 88 13.44 2.79 -10.90
C ALA A 88 13.84 3.46 -12.22
N GLY A 89 14.96 3.01 -12.81
CA GLY A 89 15.56 3.60 -13.99
C GLY A 89 14.53 3.94 -15.09
N ALA A 90 14.78 5.06 -15.77
CA ALA A 90 13.95 5.57 -16.86
C ALA A 90 13.81 4.58 -18.05
N ASP A 91 14.57 3.49 -18.06
CA ASP A 91 14.68 2.54 -19.16
C ASP A 91 13.78 1.29 -19.03
N ASN A 92 12.86 1.24 -18.05
CA ASN A 92 11.93 0.11 -17.92
C ASN A 92 10.54 0.43 -18.53
N PRO A 93 10.11 -0.23 -19.62
CA PRO A 93 8.79 -0.01 -20.21
C PRO A 93 7.62 -0.14 -19.22
N LEU A 94 7.77 -0.96 -18.18
CA LEU A 94 6.75 -1.14 -17.14
C LEU A 94 6.60 0.10 -16.24
N THR A 95 7.69 0.83 -15.97
CA THR A 95 7.62 2.05 -15.14
C THR A 95 6.92 3.18 -15.89
N LEU A 96 7.10 3.27 -17.21
CA LEU A 96 6.36 4.18 -18.08
C LEU A 96 4.85 3.89 -18.04
N VAL A 97 4.45 2.62 -18.21
CA VAL A 97 3.04 2.20 -18.13
C VAL A 97 2.43 2.54 -16.76
N GLN A 98 3.15 2.29 -15.67
CA GLN A 98 2.71 2.64 -14.32
C GLN A 98 2.54 4.16 -14.13
N ARG A 99 3.41 4.99 -14.71
CA ARG A 99 3.31 6.46 -14.66
C ARG A 99 2.15 6.99 -15.49
N VAL A 100 1.91 6.40 -16.66
CA VAL A 100 0.74 6.73 -17.48
C VAL A 100 -0.54 6.41 -16.71
N ALA A 101 -0.67 5.20 -16.15
CA ALA A 101 -1.84 4.81 -15.36
C ALA A 101 -2.06 5.73 -14.13
N GLN A 102 -0.99 6.13 -13.45
CA GLN A 102 -1.03 7.12 -12.38
C GLN A 102 -1.56 8.47 -12.86
N SER A 103 -1.06 8.95 -14.00
CA SER A 103 -1.43 10.25 -14.58
C SER A 103 -2.90 10.30 -15.04
N LEU A 104 -3.40 9.20 -15.60
CA LEU A 104 -4.81 9.07 -16.00
C LEU A 104 -5.76 9.22 -14.81
N LEU A 105 -5.36 8.65 -13.67
CA LEU A 105 -6.11 8.74 -12.43
C LEU A 105 -5.73 9.98 -11.61
N GLY A 106 -4.71 10.76 -11.98
CA GLY A 106 -4.18 11.83 -11.12
C GLY A 106 -3.72 11.32 -9.74
N LEU A 107 -3.24 10.07 -9.66
CA LEU A 107 -2.73 9.44 -8.44
C LEU A 107 -1.20 9.40 -8.46
N GLN A 108 -0.60 9.21 -7.29
CA GLN A 108 0.85 9.12 -7.13
C GLN A 108 1.23 7.89 -6.33
N SER A 109 2.45 7.40 -6.54
CA SER A 109 3.00 6.26 -5.82
C SER A 109 3.40 6.61 -4.40
N GLN A 110 3.06 5.73 -3.45
CA GLN A 110 3.49 5.77 -2.06
C GLN A 110 5.02 5.83 -1.93
N LEU A 111 5.75 5.06 -2.74
CA LEU A 111 7.22 4.98 -2.67
C LEU A 111 7.90 6.28 -3.12
N GLU A 112 7.22 7.10 -3.91
CA GLU A 112 7.73 8.40 -4.35
C GLU A 112 7.44 9.52 -3.36
N ARG A 113 6.32 9.42 -2.61
CA ARG A 113 5.81 10.52 -1.79
C ARG A 113 6.04 10.35 -0.29
N VAL A 114 6.30 9.14 0.19
CA VAL A 114 6.65 8.89 1.60
C VAL A 114 8.17 8.92 1.77
N ASP A 115 8.64 9.67 2.77
CA ASP A 115 10.06 9.80 3.07
C ASP A 115 10.54 8.68 4.01
N TYR A 116 10.97 7.56 3.42
CA TYR A 116 11.50 6.40 4.13
C TYR A 116 12.95 6.61 4.64
N THR A 117 13.59 7.73 4.34
CA THR A 117 15.00 7.95 4.70
C THR A 117 15.19 8.33 6.17
N ARG A 118 14.11 8.70 6.86
CA ARG A 118 14.14 9.12 8.27
C ARG A 118 14.54 7.96 9.18
N SER A 119 15.35 8.24 10.19
CA SER A 119 15.90 7.24 11.11
C SER A 119 14.86 6.43 11.90
N LYS A 120 13.64 6.96 12.06
CA LYS A 120 12.52 6.28 12.73
C LYS A 120 11.83 5.23 11.85
N PHE A 121 12.09 5.19 10.55
CA PHE A 121 11.56 4.15 9.67
C PHE A 121 12.39 2.89 9.82
N VAL A 122 11.72 1.84 10.28
CA VAL A 122 12.32 0.53 10.53
C VAL A 122 11.73 -0.44 9.51
N HIS A 123 12.60 -1.05 8.72
CA HIS A 123 12.22 -2.08 7.76
C HIS A 123 11.70 -3.30 8.54
N ALA A 124 10.41 -3.61 8.41
CA ALA A 124 9.74 -4.61 9.23
C ALA A 124 9.20 -5.77 8.40
N ASP A 125 9.83 -6.07 7.27
CA ASP A 125 9.37 -7.05 6.29
C ASP A 125 10.46 -8.09 5.97
N LEU A 126 10.12 -9.04 5.10
CA LEU A 126 11.03 -10.09 4.66
C LEU A 126 11.86 -9.62 3.45
N SER A 127 13.13 -10.04 3.41
CA SER A 127 13.88 -10.05 2.16
C SER A 127 13.38 -11.15 1.21
N PRO A 128 13.65 -11.06 -0.10
CA PRO A 128 13.29 -12.13 -1.05
C PRO A 128 13.82 -13.51 -0.62
N ALA A 129 15.04 -13.58 -0.10
CA ALA A 129 15.62 -14.83 0.39
C ALA A 129 14.86 -15.41 1.59
N GLN A 130 14.51 -14.56 2.58
CA GLN A 130 13.75 -14.97 3.75
C GLN A 130 12.30 -15.35 3.41
N LEU A 131 11.70 -14.69 2.41
CA LEU A 131 10.38 -15.06 1.90
C LEU A 131 10.42 -16.49 1.32
N TRP A 132 11.41 -16.77 0.48
CA TRP A 132 11.61 -18.11 -0.09
C TRP A 132 12.02 -19.17 0.93
N GLU A 133 12.77 -18.80 1.97
CA GLU A 133 13.06 -19.70 3.08
C GLU A 133 11.77 -20.10 3.81
N GLY A 134 10.89 -19.14 4.07
CA GLY A 134 9.57 -19.41 4.65
C GLY A 134 8.68 -20.29 3.77
N VAL A 135 8.79 -20.17 2.44
CA VAL A 135 8.13 -21.06 1.47
C VAL A 135 8.70 -22.48 1.58
N ARG A 136 10.02 -22.64 1.50
CA ARG A 136 10.66 -23.97 1.60
C ARG A 136 10.44 -24.65 2.95
N ALA A 137 10.48 -23.90 4.05
CA ALA A 137 10.34 -24.44 5.41
C ALA A 137 9.00 -25.13 5.68
N ARG A 138 7.96 -24.84 4.88
CA ARG A 138 6.65 -25.50 4.96
C ARG A 138 6.41 -26.54 3.86
N GLY A 139 7.45 -26.87 3.09
CA GLY A 139 7.39 -27.86 2.01
C GLY A 139 6.92 -27.32 0.66
N ASP A 140 6.87 -26.00 0.46
CA ASP A 140 6.50 -25.41 -0.82
C ASP A 140 7.72 -25.12 -1.72
N ASP A 141 7.49 -25.20 -3.03
CA ASP A 141 8.38 -24.72 -4.08
C ASP A 141 7.57 -23.95 -5.16
N GLN A 142 8.20 -23.62 -6.29
CA GLN A 142 7.52 -22.88 -7.36
C GLN A 142 6.35 -23.66 -7.98
N VAL A 143 6.47 -24.98 -8.09
CA VAL A 143 5.45 -25.85 -8.67
C VAL A 143 4.29 -25.99 -7.70
N THR A 144 4.55 -26.24 -6.42
CA THR A 144 3.47 -26.34 -5.43
C THR A 144 2.73 -25.02 -5.25
N LEU A 145 3.42 -23.88 -5.33
CA LEU A 145 2.78 -22.55 -5.33
C LEU A 145 1.88 -22.34 -6.54
N LEU A 146 2.37 -22.67 -7.75
CA LEU A 146 1.57 -22.57 -8.98
C LEU A 146 0.31 -23.44 -8.89
N LEU A 147 0.46 -24.69 -8.46
CA LEU A 147 -0.67 -25.61 -8.27
C LEU A 147 -1.63 -25.12 -7.18
N GLY A 148 -1.12 -24.55 -6.09
CA GLY A 148 -1.93 -23.95 -5.02
C GLY A 148 -2.78 -22.78 -5.51
N ILE A 149 -2.19 -21.89 -6.31
CA ILE A 149 -2.91 -20.78 -6.96
C ILE A 149 -3.96 -21.31 -7.92
N ALA A 150 -3.62 -22.28 -8.79
CA ALA A 150 -4.57 -22.87 -9.72
C ALA A 150 -5.74 -23.55 -8.99
N ALA A 151 -5.46 -24.29 -7.92
CA ALA A 151 -6.47 -24.92 -7.08
C ALA A 151 -7.37 -23.87 -6.40
N ASP A 152 -6.80 -22.75 -5.93
CA ASP A 152 -7.56 -21.65 -5.35
C ASP A 152 -8.51 -21.01 -6.38
N VAL A 153 -8.05 -20.75 -7.60
CA VAL A 153 -8.89 -20.25 -8.70
C VAL A 153 -10.03 -21.23 -9.01
N LEU A 154 -9.74 -22.53 -9.15
CA LEU A 154 -10.75 -23.56 -9.41
C LEU A 154 -11.79 -23.63 -8.28
N ARG A 155 -11.36 -23.54 -7.01
CA ARG A 155 -12.26 -23.51 -5.86
C ARG A 155 -13.19 -22.30 -5.91
N GLU A 156 -12.67 -21.12 -6.26
CA GLU A 156 -13.53 -19.93 -6.36
C GLU A 156 -14.51 -20.03 -7.52
N SER A 157 -14.07 -20.52 -8.68
CA SER A 157 -14.95 -20.80 -9.82
C SER A 157 -16.07 -21.76 -9.44
N ASN A 158 -15.77 -22.85 -8.73
CA ASN A 158 -16.78 -23.81 -8.27
C ASN A 158 -17.77 -23.18 -7.28
N ARG A 159 -17.31 -22.29 -6.39
CA ARG A 159 -18.18 -21.54 -5.48
C ARG A 159 -19.07 -20.55 -6.22
N ALA A 160 -18.54 -19.87 -7.22
CA ALA A 160 -19.30 -18.93 -8.05
C ALA A 160 -20.37 -19.66 -8.86
N ALA A 161 -20.03 -20.79 -9.49
CA ALA A 161 -20.97 -21.64 -10.21
C ALA A 161 -22.09 -22.17 -9.30
N GLY A 162 -21.76 -22.55 -8.06
CA GLY A 162 -22.76 -22.97 -7.06
C GLY A 162 -23.65 -21.85 -6.51
N ARG A 163 -23.30 -20.57 -6.72
CA ARG A 163 -24.10 -19.39 -6.35
C ARG A 163 -24.93 -18.84 -7.52
N ALA A 164 -24.76 -19.38 -8.72
CA ALA A 164 -25.50 -18.97 -9.91
C ALA A 164 -26.90 -19.60 -9.93
N THR A 165 -27.74 -19.24 -8.96
CA THR A 165 -29.20 -19.31 -9.09
C THR A 165 -29.74 -17.90 -9.30
N THR A 166 -30.20 -17.64 -10.53
CA THR A 166 -31.14 -16.60 -10.98
C THR A 166 -31.33 -15.38 -10.06
N ALA A 167 -30.38 -14.44 -10.06
CA ALA A 167 -30.58 -13.01 -9.85
C ALA A 167 -29.21 -12.35 -9.62
N ASN A 168 -28.57 -11.86 -10.69
CA ASN A 168 -27.64 -10.72 -10.71
C ASN A 168 -26.96 -10.65 -12.09
N ALA A 169 -27.76 -10.51 -13.14
CA ALA A 169 -27.35 -9.72 -14.29
C ALA A 169 -27.70 -8.25 -13.98
N SER A 170 -27.12 -7.71 -12.90
CA SER A 170 -27.38 -6.34 -12.47
C SER A 170 -26.28 -5.43 -13.02
N GLN A 171 -26.61 -4.78 -14.14
CA GLN A 171 -26.08 -3.48 -14.56
C GLN A 171 -24.58 -3.30 -14.32
N GLN A 172 -23.76 -3.99 -15.11
CA GLN A 172 -22.58 -3.32 -15.61
C GLN A 172 -23.11 -2.11 -16.39
N ARG A 173 -23.02 -0.92 -15.79
CA ARG A 173 -22.86 0.27 -16.62
C ARG A 173 -21.58 -0.04 -17.38
N ASP A 174 -21.72 -0.40 -18.64
CA ASP A 174 -20.60 -0.42 -19.57
C ASP A 174 -20.07 1.00 -19.57
N LEU A 175 -19.10 1.25 -18.69
CA LEU A 175 -18.31 2.46 -18.74
C LEU A 175 -17.63 2.38 -20.08
N ASP A 176 -18.09 3.17 -21.03
CA ASP A 176 -17.34 3.38 -22.26
C ASP A 176 -16.03 4.06 -21.84
N LEU A 177 -14.97 3.25 -21.70
CA LEU A 177 -13.67 3.70 -21.25
C LEU A 177 -13.12 4.77 -22.17
N PHE A 178 -13.48 4.77 -23.46
CA PHE A 178 -13.06 5.78 -24.41
C PHE A 178 -13.79 7.11 -24.16
N GLU A 179 -15.10 7.06 -23.91
CA GLU A 179 -15.87 8.26 -23.53
C GLU A 179 -15.36 8.83 -22.19
N ALA A 180 -15.21 7.99 -21.18
CA ALA A 180 -14.69 8.39 -19.87
C ALA A 180 -13.27 8.95 -19.93
N PHE A 181 -12.47 8.55 -20.91
CA PHE A 181 -11.10 9.03 -21.09
C PHE A 181 -11.02 10.50 -21.58
N THR A 182 -12.01 10.93 -22.35
CA THR A 182 -11.99 12.25 -23.01
C THR A 182 -12.94 13.26 -22.37
N ARG A 183 -13.99 12.79 -21.67
CA ARG A 183 -15.00 13.65 -21.05
C ARG A 183 -14.49 14.36 -19.79
N PRO A 184 -14.85 15.64 -19.58
CA PRO A 184 -14.69 16.31 -18.28
C PRO A 184 -15.31 15.49 -17.14
N GLY A 185 -14.54 15.29 -16.07
CA GLY A 185 -14.95 14.49 -14.90
C GLY A 185 -14.86 12.97 -15.07
N GLY A 186 -14.46 12.47 -16.24
CA GLY A 186 -14.27 11.05 -16.48
C GLY A 186 -13.17 10.42 -15.60
N ARG A 187 -12.20 11.22 -15.12
CA ARG A 187 -11.20 10.78 -14.14
C ARG A 187 -11.84 10.36 -12.82
N THR A 188 -12.76 11.17 -12.32
CA THR A 188 -13.47 10.92 -11.07
C THR A 188 -14.39 9.71 -11.21
N GLU A 189 -15.06 9.55 -12.36
CA GLU A 189 -15.86 8.38 -12.68
C GLU A 189 -15.04 7.09 -12.66
N LEU A 190 -13.88 7.09 -13.32
CA LEU A 190 -12.96 5.95 -13.33
C LEU A 190 -12.43 5.64 -11.92
N LYS A 191 -12.03 6.66 -11.14
CA LYS A 191 -11.66 6.49 -9.73
C LYS A 191 -12.78 5.84 -8.92
N ARG A 192 -14.02 6.29 -9.07
CA ARG A 192 -15.18 5.74 -8.33
C ARG A 192 -15.42 4.27 -8.67
N ALA A 193 -15.32 3.90 -9.94
CA ALA A 193 -15.46 2.52 -10.39
C ALA A 193 -14.39 1.62 -9.74
N ILE A 194 -13.11 2.00 -9.85
CA ILE A 194 -12.00 1.24 -9.28
C ILE A 194 -12.09 1.20 -7.75
N ALA A 195 -12.42 2.31 -7.10
CA ALA A 195 -12.57 2.36 -5.64
C ALA A 195 -13.74 1.48 -5.15
N GLY A 196 -14.83 1.41 -5.93
CA GLY A 196 -15.94 0.47 -5.73
C GLY A 196 -15.44 -0.96 -5.70
N GLU A 197 -14.72 -1.38 -6.75
CA GLU A 197 -14.14 -2.71 -6.87
C GLU A 197 -13.18 -3.05 -5.72
N LEU A 198 -12.28 -2.13 -5.37
CA LEU A 198 -11.33 -2.28 -4.27
C LEU A 198 -12.00 -2.53 -2.91
N VAL A 199 -13.16 -1.92 -2.67
CA VAL A 199 -13.90 -2.09 -1.41
C VAL A 199 -14.84 -3.30 -1.46
N LEU A 200 -15.45 -3.58 -2.62
CA LEU A 200 -16.39 -4.68 -2.85
C LEU A 200 -15.71 -6.05 -2.77
N HIS A 201 -14.66 -6.24 -3.56
CA HIS A 201 -13.83 -7.45 -3.50
C HIS A 201 -12.89 -7.44 -2.29
N GLY A 202 -12.72 -6.26 -1.69
CA GLY A 202 -11.86 -6.03 -0.55
C GLY A 202 -10.39 -6.21 -0.91
N THR A 203 -9.55 -6.16 0.12
CA THR A 203 -8.12 -6.43 0.02
C THR A 203 -7.79 -7.91 0.24
N ARG A 204 -8.78 -8.80 0.11
CA ARG A 204 -8.64 -10.21 0.48
C ARG A 204 -8.04 -10.98 -0.70
N LEU A 205 -6.89 -11.57 -0.46
CA LEU A 205 -6.20 -12.39 -1.45
C LEU A 205 -6.69 -13.84 -1.38
N MET A 206 -6.46 -14.59 -2.46
CA MET A 206 -6.66 -16.05 -2.45
C MET A 206 -5.77 -16.70 -1.40
N PRO A 207 -6.19 -17.80 -0.75
CA PRO A 207 -5.49 -18.38 0.42
C PRO A 207 -3.97 -18.56 0.25
N THR A 208 -3.53 -19.10 -0.90
CA THR A 208 -2.10 -19.29 -1.21
C THR A 208 -1.35 -17.96 -1.24
N LEU A 209 -1.93 -16.96 -1.91
CA LEU A 209 -1.35 -15.61 -2.00
C LEU A 209 -1.47 -14.83 -0.68
N GLU A 210 -2.57 -14.96 0.05
CA GLU A 210 -2.78 -14.36 1.37
C GLU A 210 -1.69 -14.83 2.34
N ARG A 211 -1.35 -16.12 2.31
CA ARG A 211 -0.28 -16.65 3.15
C ARG A 211 1.07 -15.99 2.87
N LEU A 212 1.44 -15.91 1.59
CA LEU A 212 2.73 -15.40 1.13
C LEU A 212 2.84 -13.88 1.27
N LEU A 213 1.82 -13.15 0.82
CA LEU A 213 1.83 -11.70 0.69
C LEU A 213 1.39 -10.96 1.96
N ILE A 214 0.71 -11.63 2.90
CA ILE A 214 0.24 -11.01 4.15
C ILE A 214 0.77 -11.75 5.37
N VAL A 215 0.40 -13.03 5.55
CA VAL A 215 0.54 -13.69 6.86
C VAL A 215 2.01 -13.86 7.28
N ASP A 216 2.89 -14.27 6.36
CA ASP A 216 4.30 -14.47 6.66
C ASP A 216 5.03 -13.12 6.88
N ARG A 217 4.70 -12.11 6.08
CA ARG A 217 5.23 -10.75 6.18
C ARG A 217 4.80 -10.07 7.47
N ASN A 218 3.53 -10.20 7.87
CA ASN A 218 3.04 -9.71 9.15
C ASN A 218 3.70 -10.40 10.34
N ARG A 219 4.05 -11.69 10.23
CA ARG A 219 4.79 -12.39 11.28
C ARG A 219 6.18 -11.74 11.47
N ALA A 220 6.84 -11.34 10.39
CA ALA A 220 8.11 -10.61 10.47
C ALA A 220 7.95 -9.25 11.14
N ALA A 221 6.96 -8.47 10.72
CA ALA A 221 6.64 -7.18 11.32
C ALA A 221 6.32 -7.26 12.81
N MET A 222 5.62 -8.33 13.24
CA MET A 222 5.34 -8.56 14.66
C MET A 222 6.57 -8.95 15.48
N ARG A 223 7.62 -9.50 14.87
CA ARG A 223 8.93 -9.67 15.56
C ARG A 223 9.60 -8.32 15.74
N GLU A 224 9.62 -7.50 14.70
CA GLU A 224 10.20 -6.16 14.75
C GLU A 224 9.46 -5.26 15.74
N LEU A 225 8.13 -5.34 15.79
CA LEU A 225 7.32 -4.65 16.81
C LEU A 225 7.77 -4.99 18.23
N ARG A 226 7.97 -6.28 18.53
CA ARG A 226 8.46 -6.72 19.85
C ARG A 226 9.86 -6.18 20.13
N ALA A 227 10.74 -6.19 19.13
CA ALA A 227 12.09 -5.64 19.26
C ALA A 227 12.06 -4.13 19.57
N GLN A 228 11.25 -3.35 18.86
CA GLN A 228 11.10 -1.91 19.12
C GLN A 228 10.49 -1.62 20.50
N ILE A 229 9.49 -2.41 20.93
CA ILE A 229 8.92 -2.31 22.29
C ILE A 229 9.99 -2.61 23.34
N ALA A 230 10.80 -3.67 23.14
CA ALA A 230 11.89 -4.03 24.03
C ALA A 230 13.00 -2.96 24.07
N ALA A 231 13.23 -2.28 22.95
CA ALA A 231 14.11 -1.11 22.84
C ALA A 231 13.51 0.18 23.47
N GLY A 232 12.38 0.10 24.14
CA GLY A 232 11.77 1.20 24.89
C GLY A 232 10.88 2.13 24.09
N LYS A 233 10.64 1.86 22.79
CA LYS A 233 9.73 2.67 21.95
C LYS A 233 8.29 2.54 22.45
N ARG A 234 7.58 3.66 22.54
CA ARG A 234 6.24 3.73 23.15
C ARG A 234 5.14 4.08 22.17
N ARG A 235 5.44 4.89 21.15
CA ARG A 235 4.51 5.25 20.08
C ARG A 235 5.02 4.65 18.78
N ILE A 236 4.42 3.53 18.36
CA ILE A 236 4.86 2.76 17.20
C ILE A 236 3.76 2.74 16.16
N ALA A 237 4.08 3.07 14.92
CA ALA A 237 3.19 2.89 13.77
C ALA A 237 3.53 1.59 13.03
N ILE A 238 2.52 0.83 12.64
CA ILE A 238 2.63 -0.24 11.65
C ILE A 238 2.03 0.30 10.36
N PHE A 239 2.91 0.70 9.43
CA PHE A 239 2.57 1.35 8.16
C PHE A 239 2.64 0.35 6.99
N TYR A 240 1.49 -0.21 6.65
CA TYR A 240 1.35 -1.31 5.68
C TYR A 240 0.13 -1.08 4.77
N GLY A 241 0.05 -1.82 3.67
CA GLY A 241 -1.15 -1.85 2.83
C GLY A 241 -2.40 -2.27 3.64
N ALA A 242 -3.56 -1.71 3.31
CA ALA A 242 -4.82 -1.96 4.03
C ALA A 242 -5.19 -3.45 4.15
N GLY A 243 -4.73 -4.29 3.22
CA GLY A 243 -4.91 -5.75 3.26
C GLY A 243 -4.25 -6.46 4.43
N HIS A 244 -3.19 -5.89 4.99
CA HIS A 244 -2.48 -6.48 6.11
C HIS A 244 -3.18 -6.28 7.47
N MET A 245 -4.06 -5.28 7.56
CA MET A 245 -4.49 -4.72 8.84
C MET A 245 -5.36 -5.66 9.67
N ALA A 246 -6.23 -6.44 9.03
CA ALA A 246 -7.08 -7.41 9.74
C ALA A 246 -6.25 -8.50 10.43
N ASP A 247 -5.16 -8.93 9.79
CA ASP A 247 -4.21 -9.89 10.35
C ASP A 247 -3.42 -9.25 11.49
N PHE A 248 -2.90 -8.03 11.32
CA PHE A 248 -2.23 -7.30 12.41
C PHE A 248 -3.13 -7.10 13.61
N GLU A 249 -4.37 -6.62 13.44
CA GLU A 249 -5.32 -6.43 14.55
C GLU A 249 -5.51 -7.72 15.34
N ARG A 250 -5.69 -8.86 14.64
CA ARG A 250 -5.84 -10.15 15.29
C ARG A 250 -4.61 -10.49 16.15
N ARG A 251 -3.40 -10.23 15.65
CA ARG A 251 -2.14 -10.49 16.37
C ARG A 251 -1.93 -9.55 17.54
N LEU A 252 -2.15 -8.25 17.37
CA LEU A 252 -2.08 -7.26 18.45
C LEU A 252 -3.02 -7.64 19.62
N ARG A 253 -4.23 -8.11 19.29
CA ARG A 253 -5.22 -8.52 20.30
C ARG A 253 -4.88 -9.84 20.99
N ARG A 254 -4.47 -10.85 20.22
CA ARG A 254 -4.26 -12.22 20.74
C ARG A 254 -2.87 -12.43 21.33
N GLU A 255 -1.84 -11.85 20.72
CA GLU A 255 -0.44 -12.09 21.09
C GLU A 255 0.10 -11.03 22.06
N LEU A 256 -0.44 -9.80 22.03
CA LEU A 256 0.03 -8.68 22.88
C LEU A 256 -1.03 -8.13 23.82
N GLY A 257 -2.25 -8.67 23.81
CA GLY A 257 -3.33 -8.23 24.70
C GLY A 257 -3.77 -6.78 24.49
N LEU A 258 -3.49 -6.19 23.33
CA LEU A 258 -3.90 -4.82 23.02
C LEU A 258 -5.37 -4.76 22.60
N ARG A 259 -6.04 -3.64 22.86
CA ARG A 259 -7.41 -3.39 22.40
C ARG A 259 -7.46 -2.15 21.52
N ARG A 260 -8.29 -2.19 20.48
CA ARG A 260 -8.58 -1.03 19.64
C ARG A 260 -9.40 -0.01 20.44
N THR A 261 -9.00 1.25 20.43
CA THR A 261 -9.67 2.32 21.19
C THR A 261 -10.13 3.50 20.33
N LYS A 262 -9.46 3.75 19.21
CA LYS A 262 -9.79 4.85 18.30
C LYS A 262 -9.58 4.40 16.85
N VAL A 263 -10.37 4.95 15.94
CA VAL A 263 -10.13 4.89 14.49
C VAL A 263 -10.27 6.30 13.93
N GLU A 264 -9.23 6.77 13.27
CA GLU A 264 -9.25 7.99 12.45
C GLU A 264 -9.24 7.59 10.98
N TRP A 265 -9.80 8.42 10.10
CA TRP A 265 -9.89 8.11 8.67
C TRP A 265 -9.17 9.19 7.86
N LEU A 266 -8.30 8.76 6.95
CA LEU A 266 -7.58 9.63 6.03
C LEU A 266 -8.14 9.43 4.62
N THR A 267 -8.52 10.52 3.96
CA THR A 267 -8.94 10.50 2.56
C THR A 267 -7.75 10.21 1.67
N ALA A 268 -7.75 9.04 1.04
CA ALA A 268 -6.75 8.64 0.07
C ALA A 268 -7.10 9.14 -1.34
N TRP A 269 -8.35 8.94 -1.77
CA TRP A 269 -8.86 9.45 -3.05
C TRP A 269 -10.03 10.39 -2.78
N ASP A 270 -9.95 11.60 -3.28
CA ASP A 270 -11.08 12.49 -3.46
C ASP A 270 -11.89 12.01 -4.67
N LEU A 271 -13.17 11.75 -4.44
CA LEU A 271 -14.11 11.28 -5.46
C LEU A 271 -15.24 12.29 -5.70
N ARG A 272 -15.09 13.52 -5.20
CA ARG A 272 -16.00 14.62 -5.52
C ARG A 272 -15.87 15.00 -6.99
N PRO A 273 -16.95 15.51 -7.62
CA PRO A 273 -16.91 15.95 -9.01
C PRO A 273 -15.72 16.90 -9.28
N SER A 274 -15.07 16.69 -10.42
CA SER A 274 -14.01 17.54 -10.95
C SER A 274 -14.21 17.69 -12.46
N ASP A 275 -13.68 18.75 -13.06
CA ASP A 275 -13.78 18.97 -14.51
C ASP A 275 -12.63 18.30 -15.29
N GLU A 276 -11.72 17.63 -14.59
CA GLU A 276 -10.52 17.02 -15.18
C GLU A 276 -10.86 15.78 -16.00
N SER A 277 -10.35 15.72 -17.23
CA SER A 277 -10.37 14.49 -18.04
C SER A 277 -9.09 13.66 -17.81
N PRO A 278 -9.16 12.32 -17.98
CA PRO A 278 -7.96 11.47 -17.98
C PRO A 278 -6.93 11.85 -19.07
N LEU A 279 -7.40 12.16 -20.29
CA LEU A 279 -6.55 12.57 -21.41
C LEU A 279 -5.71 13.81 -21.08
N GLU A 280 -6.34 14.84 -20.50
CA GLU A 280 -5.63 16.07 -20.12
C GLU A 280 -4.51 15.80 -19.10
N GLY A 281 -4.76 14.95 -18.10
CA GLY A 281 -3.74 14.54 -17.13
C GLY A 281 -2.56 13.80 -17.77
N MET A 282 -2.85 12.94 -18.74
CA MET A 282 -1.80 12.25 -19.51
C MET A 282 -0.96 13.24 -20.31
N LEU A 283 -1.59 14.17 -21.03
CA LEU A 283 -0.88 15.17 -21.85
C LEU A 283 0.00 16.07 -20.98
N GLN A 284 -0.47 16.49 -19.81
CA GLN A 284 0.31 17.26 -18.84
C GLN A 284 1.53 16.48 -18.32
N ALA A 285 1.36 15.19 -18.01
CA ALA A 285 2.45 14.35 -17.55
C ALA A 285 3.54 14.18 -18.62
N VAL A 286 3.13 13.92 -19.88
CA VAL A 286 4.06 13.81 -21.03
C VAL A 286 4.79 15.12 -21.28
N ALA A 287 4.08 16.26 -21.29
CA ALA A 287 4.69 17.57 -21.44
C ALA A 287 5.70 17.87 -20.32
N GLY A 288 5.36 17.54 -19.07
CA GLY A 288 6.26 17.70 -17.94
C GLY A 288 7.51 16.83 -18.01
N GLU A 289 7.42 15.62 -18.57
CA GLU A 289 8.56 14.72 -18.75
C GLU A 289 9.50 15.18 -19.88
N LEU A 290 8.95 15.72 -20.98
CA LEU A 290 9.72 16.35 -22.05
C LEU A 290 10.46 17.62 -21.59
N LEU A 291 9.92 18.31 -20.59
CA LEU A 291 10.49 19.55 -20.04
C LEU A 291 11.40 19.32 -18.82
N ARG A 292 11.60 18.07 -18.37
CA ARG A 292 12.47 17.77 -17.23
C ARG A 292 13.94 18.05 -17.59
N PRO A 293 14.68 18.84 -16.79
CA PRO A 293 16.11 19.03 -17.00
C PRO A 293 16.84 17.69 -16.91
N ALA A 294 17.76 17.44 -17.83
CA ALA A 294 18.57 16.22 -17.83
C ALA A 294 19.29 16.06 -16.49
N VAL A 295 19.13 14.89 -15.86
CA VAL A 295 19.88 14.54 -14.65
C VAL A 295 21.36 14.44 -15.06
N PRO A 296 22.27 15.25 -14.49
CA PRO A 296 23.68 15.15 -14.82
C PRO A 296 24.19 13.74 -14.45
N PRO A 297 25.07 13.14 -15.28
CA PRO A 297 25.59 11.81 -14.99
C PRO A 297 26.29 11.81 -13.61
N PRO A 298 26.24 10.68 -12.88
CA PRO A 298 26.93 10.58 -11.60
C PRO A 298 28.42 10.91 -11.79
N ALA A 299 28.95 11.74 -10.88
CA ALA A 299 30.36 12.11 -10.91
C ALA A 299 31.23 10.85 -10.94
N SER A 300 32.16 10.78 -11.90
CA SER A 300 33.07 9.65 -12.03
C SER A 300 33.81 9.41 -10.71
N PRO A 301 33.99 8.14 -10.29
CA PRO A 301 34.69 7.84 -9.06
C PRO A 301 36.11 8.42 -9.13
N ILE A 302 36.45 9.26 -8.14
CA ILE A 302 37.80 9.79 -7.96
C ILE A 302 38.73 8.59 -7.81
N PRO A 303 39.74 8.40 -8.68
CA PRO A 303 40.65 7.28 -8.55
C PRO A 303 41.40 7.35 -7.21
N PRO A 304 41.65 6.20 -6.57
CA PRO A 304 42.33 6.17 -5.28
C PRO A 304 43.71 6.83 -5.40
N ARG A 305 44.00 7.78 -4.49
CA ARG A 305 45.33 8.39 -4.39
C ARG A 305 46.37 7.29 -4.16
N LEU A 306 47.30 7.14 -5.10
CA LEU A 306 48.44 6.25 -4.96
C LEU A 306 49.20 6.56 -3.66
N PRO A 307 49.63 5.54 -2.89
CA PRO A 307 50.42 5.76 -1.69
C PRO A 307 51.75 6.41 -2.06
N ARG A 308 52.08 7.51 -1.37
CA ARG A 308 53.38 8.17 -1.49
C ARG A 308 54.48 7.16 -1.14
N ARG A 309 55.33 6.84 -2.12
CA ARG A 309 56.58 6.09 -1.88
C ARG A 309 57.38 6.83 -0.80
N ARG A 310 57.63 6.17 0.33
CA ARG A 310 58.68 6.59 1.26
C ARG A 310 60.02 6.41 0.55
N VAL A 311 60.69 7.52 0.28
CA VAL A 311 62.11 7.52 -0.09
C VAL A 311 62.88 7.26 1.20
N TYR A 312 63.53 6.10 1.30
CA TYR A 312 64.62 5.92 2.26
C TYR A 312 65.89 6.46 1.59
N ALA A 313 66.49 7.48 2.18
CA ALA A 313 67.82 7.96 1.84
C ALA A 313 68.88 7.03 2.48
N PRO A 314 70.06 6.89 1.85
CA PRO A 314 71.10 5.92 2.24
C PRO A 314 71.75 6.22 3.59
#